data_AF-A0A1Q3DXM8-F1
#
_entry.id   AF-A0A1Q3DXM8-F1
#
_cell.length_a   1.000
_cell.length_b   1.000
_cell.length_c   1.000
_cell.angle_alpha   90.00
_cell.angle_beta   90.00
_cell.angle_gamma   90.00
#
_symmetry.space_group_name_H-M   'P 1'
#
loop_
_entity.id
_entity.type
_entity.pdbx_description
1 polymer ?
#
loop_
_entity_poly.entity_id
_entity_poly.type
_entity_poly.pdbx_seq_one_letter_code
_entity_poly.pdbx_strand_id
1 'polypeptide(L)'
;MDVDNIGVDVGFGDDEGGEGVAENTEDVSVDIRDVIQVGRWHGRRKYKDGQTWKHRIQTLNAAWAPLIEEMSEAYIKWKYSFGLPQTFDESYSFSISVVDALTLVTEVTISRGSDTRAAIALVYAGYIGTSPEKPSLAVSLKTLELYYTLRLFKPSLSIEAFAKTISIRRKVDAQVAKELGHDSANYHVLNSCPACCYKLEDEPELKFSRMWAVDGNNSLKRVAGIGSREVSDNRVFEESDYYLSKDFVNTFAGEIKARTVSLVADEDPDEWVDEEHGDPTDGTKDASQCTENWKAAAADQHKKMWSIFDESGGELAKYPLAVVAMALKVLPPGWIMGYDIGCSFEGTIQRSSLGPEFAKQGCRTCVNAFHGYSHNAKCQHKYHPLNILGMGLEDLETLERLFSSSNQLAPITRYMTAYRRRVFIDVFLQQWDREKYQNLATMLHNNYIQALDVLEEEAQALQADLLAKGISVEDLEAYFIDEANHLKEMGKEVEGDLHAVAYVELLQRYREVK
;
A
#
# COMPACT_ATOMS: atom_id res chain seq x y z
N MET A 1 43.21 -8.41 19.52
CA MET A 1 42.50 -9.32 20.45
C MET A 1 41.85 -10.37 19.57
N ASP A 2 42.24 -11.62 19.76
CA ASP A 2 41.99 -12.75 18.87
C ASP A 2 40.51 -12.91 18.50
N VAL A 3 40.26 -13.07 17.20
CA VAL A 3 38.93 -13.22 16.59
C VAL A 3 38.82 -14.60 15.97
N ASP A 4 39.00 -15.65 16.76
CA ASP A 4 38.86 -17.04 16.33
C ASP A 4 38.11 -17.85 17.41
N ASN A 5 36.77 -17.75 17.43
CA ASN A 5 35.81 -18.77 17.92
C ASN A 5 34.42 -18.16 18.21
N ILE A 6 33.64 -17.89 17.17
CA ILE A 6 32.17 -17.75 17.33
C ILE A 6 31.52 -18.82 16.48
N GLY A 7 31.44 -20.03 17.03
CA GLY A 7 30.58 -21.08 16.50
C GLY A 7 29.13 -20.68 16.70
N VAL A 8 28.35 -20.64 15.62
CA VAL A 8 26.90 -20.43 15.66
C VAL A 8 26.28 -21.72 16.18
N ASP A 9 25.81 -21.70 17.43
CA ASP A 9 25.11 -22.81 18.06
C ASP A 9 23.64 -22.82 17.61
N VAL A 10 23.24 -23.85 16.88
CA VAL A 10 21.86 -24.14 16.47
C VAL A 10 21.47 -25.52 17.02
N GLY A 11 21.73 -25.76 18.30
CA GLY A 11 21.30 -26.95 19.02
C GLY A 11 19.94 -26.75 19.69
N PHE A 12 18.93 -27.52 19.28
CA PHE A 12 17.72 -27.73 20.07
C PHE A 12 18.10 -28.59 21.28
N GLY A 13 18.22 -27.97 22.46
CA GLY A 13 18.61 -28.64 23.70
C GLY A 13 17.46 -29.43 24.31
N ASP A 14 17.69 -30.71 24.59
CA ASP A 14 16.94 -31.46 25.59
C ASP A 14 17.62 -31.18 26.96
N ASP A 15 16.86 -30.64 27.92
CA ASP A 15 17.31 -30.38 29.30
C ASP A 15 17.66 -31.69 30.03
N GLU A 16 18.93 -31.85 30.44
CA GLU A 16 19.29 -32.77 31.51
C GLU A 16 19.31 -32.00 32.85
N GLY A 17 18.36 -32.35 33.72
CA GLY A 17 18.08 -31.67 34.98
C GLY A 17 19.23 -31.69 35.99
N GLY A 18 19.46 -30.52 36.58
CA GLY A 18 20.13 -30.37 37.86
C GLY A 18 19.12 -30.56 39.00
N GLU A 19 19.44 -31.42 39.95
CA GLU A 19 18.71 -31.59 41.20
C GLU A 19 18.76 -30.30 42.04
N GLY A 20 17.59 -29.75 42.36
CA GLY A 20 17.47 -28.57 43.22
C GLY A 20 16.03 -28.15 43.49
N VAL A 21 15.42 -28.80 44.49
CA VAL A 21 14.28 -28.38 45.33
C VAL A 21 13.01 -27.85 44.63
N ALA A 22 11.92 -28.59 44.84
CA ALA A 22 10.58 -28.32 44.32
C ALA A 22 9.99 -26.98 44.80
N GLU A 23 9.65 -26.11 43.85
CA GLU A 23 8.53 -25.19 43.96
C GLU A 23 7.53 -25.49 42.84
N ASN A 24 6.28 -25.75 43.21
CA ASN A 24 5.18 -26.00 42.30
C ASN A 24 4.82 -24.72 41.52
N THR A 25 5.38 -24.57 40.34
CA THR A 25 4.77 -23.81 39.25
C THR A 25 4.66 -24.76 38.06
N GLU A 26 3.44 -25.01 37.60
CA GLU A 26 3.19 -25.68 36.32
C GLU A 26 3.73 -24.80 35.20
N ASP A 27 5.03 -24.92 34.93
CA ASP A 27 5.71 -24.24 33.85
C ASP A 27 5.37 -25.00 32.57
N VAL A 28 4.46 -24.44 31.77
CA VAL A 28 4.09 -24.99 30.46
C VAL A 28 5.26 -24.72 29.51
N SER A 29 6.26 -25.61 29.50
CA SER A 29 7.34 -25.58 28.53
C SER A 29 6.79 -25.92 27.15
N VAL A 30 6.44 -24.90 26.37
CA VAL A 30 6.10 -25.06 24.95
C VAL A 30 7.42 -25.14 24.17
N ASP A 31 7.76 -26.32 23.65
CA ASP A 31 8.89 -26.51 22.75
C ASP A 31 8.54 -25.96 21.35
N ILE A 32 9.52 -25.44 20.61
CA ILE A 32 9.32 -24.99 19.21
C ILE A 32 8.73 -26.12 18.35
N ARG A 33 9.07 -27.37 18.67
CA ARG A 33 8.53 -28.57 18.04
C ARG A 33 7.07 -28.85 18.37
N ASP A 34 6.54 -28.32 19.48
CA ASP A 34 5.10 -28.41 19.79
C ASP A 34 4.30 -27.33 19.05
N VAL A 35 4.95 -26.23 18.67
CA VAL A 35 4.35 -25.15 17.89
C VAL A 35 4.35 -25.47 16.39
N ILE A 36 5.37 -26.14 15.87
CA ILE A 36 5.38 -26.63 14.47
C ILE A 36 4.71 -28.01 14.51
N GLN A 37 3.72 -28.32 13.66
CA GLN A 37 2.99 -29.62 13.70
C GLN A 37 3.86 -30.83 13.26
N VAL A 38 5.07 -30.98 13.78
CA VAL A 38 5.92 -32.16 13.60
C VAL A 38 5.41 -33.19 14.61
N GLY A 39 4.74 -34.23 14.12
CA GLY A 39 3.96 -35.16 14.94
C GLY A 39 4.62 -35.59 16.25
N ARG A 40 3.85 -35.52 17.35
CA ARG A 40 4.26 -35.99 18.68
C ARG A 40 4.70 -37.45 18.62
N TRP A 41 5.95 -37.72 19.00
CA TRP A 41 6.40 -39.07 19.33
C TRP A 41 5.66 -39.57 20.59
N HIS A 42 4.62 -40.38 20.38
CA HIS A 42 3.97 -41.10 21.48
C HIS A 42 4.78 -42.36 21.79
N GLY A 43 5.77 -42.22 22.67
CA GLY A 43 6.50 -43.36 23.23
C GLY A 43 7.87 -42.97 23.76
N ARG A 44 8.09 -43.11 25.07
CA ARG A 44 9.43 -43.07 25.69
C ARG A 44 10.27 -44.26 25.22
N ARG A 45 10.82 -44.20 24.01
CA ARG A 45 12.02 -44.96 23.67
C ARG A 45 13.23 -44.09 24.01
N LYS A 46 13.83 -44.33 25.18
CA LYS A 46 15.17 -43.82 25.47
C LYS A 46 16.14 -44.49 24.51
N TYR A 47 16.50 -43.80 23.43
CA TYR A 47 17.64 -44.20 22.62
C TYR A 47 18.87 -44.10 23.52
N LYS A 48 19.58 -45.21 23.77
CA LYS A 48 20.91 -45.16 24.39
C LYS A 48 21.89 -44.68 23.32
N ASP A 49 21.84 -43.39 23.03
CA ASP A 49 22.88 -42.75 22.26
C ASP A 49 24.07 -42.50 23.20
N GLY A 50 25.19 -43.19 22.94
CA GLY A 50 26.43 -43.03 23.69
C GLY A 50 27.24 -41.80 23.27
N GLN A 51 26.76 -41.04 22.28
CA GLN A 51 27.39 -39.82 21.82
C GLN A 51 27.11 -38.68 22.79
N THR A 52 28.19 -38.06 23.30
CA THR A 52 28.08 -36.86 24.12
C THR A 52 27.60 -35.67 23.28
N TRP A 53 27.02 -34.64 23.91
CA TRP A 53 26.67 -33.39 23.23
C TRP A 53 27.85 -32.81 22.43
N LYS A 54 29.06 -32.86 23.01
CA LYS A 54 30.31 -32.49 22.32
C LYS A 54 30.52 -33.29 21.02
N HIS A 55 30.30 -34.61 21.05
CA HIS A 55 30.41 -35.44 19.87
C HIS A 55 29.36 -35.06 18.82
N ARG A 56 28.12 -34.77 19.22
CA ARG A 56 27.06 -34.31 18.31
C ARG A 56 27.39 -32.98 17.64
N ILE A 57 27.86 -31.98 18.40
CA ILE A 57 28.27 -30.68 17.86
C ILE A 57 29.48 -30.82 16.94
N GLN A 58 30.47 -31.64 17.30
CA GLN A 58 31.64 -31.89 16.45
C GLN A 58 31.27 -32.57 15.15
N THR A 59 30.38 -33.57 15.19
CA THR A 59 29.87 -34.24 13.99
C THR A 59 29.04 -33.29 13.14
N LEU A 60 28.19 -32.45 13.75
CA LEU A 60 27.40 -31.44 13.05
C LEU A 60 28.31 -30.43 12.34
N ASN A 61 29.30 -29.88 13.04
CA ASN A 61 30.28 -28.96 12.47
C ASN A 61 31.09 -29.62 11.35
N ALA A 62 31.50 -30.87 11.53
CA ALA A 62 32.22 -31.63 10.51
C ALA A 62 31.35 -31.88 9.26
N ALA A 63 30.03 -32.03 9.41
CA ALA A 63 29.10 -32.20 8.30
C ALA A 63 28.82 -30.88 7.55
N TRP A 64 28.80 -29.74 8.25
CA TRP A 64 28.66 -28.42 7.63
C TRP A 64 29.96 -27.89 7.01
N ALA A 65 31.12 -28.17 7.62
CA ALA A 65 32.42 -27.66 7.20
C ALA A 65 32.70 -27.77 5.70
N PRO A 66 32.50 -28.92 5.02
CA PRO A 66 32.77 -29.04 3.60
C PRO A 66 31.77 -28.28 2.71
N LEU A 67 30.66 -27.77 3.27
CA LEU A 67 29.63 -27.03 2.56
C LEU A 67 29.75 -25.52 2.73
N ILE A 68 30.51 -25.03 3.72
CA ILE A 68 30.50 -23.61 4.09
C ILE A 68 30.93 -22.70 2.93
N GLU A 69 31.96 -23.08 2.18
CA GLU A 69 32.45 -22.25 1.07
C GLU A 69 31.40 -22.14 -0.05
N GLU A 70 30.89 -23.27 -0.52
CA GLU A 70 29.84 -23.33 -1.55
C GLU A 70 28.53 -22.66 -1.09
N MET A 71 28.14 -22.82 0.18
CA MET A 71 26.97 -22.16 0.75
C MET A 71 27.18 -20.66 0.91
N SER A 72 28.39 -20.20 1.21
CA SER A 72 28.71 -18.77 1.32
C SER A 72 28.64 -18.12 -0.05
N GLU A 73 29.17 -18.78 -1.08
CA GLU A 73 28.99 -18.35 -2.46
C GLU A 73 27.51 -18.33 -2.86
N ALA A 74 26.76 -19.38 -2.53
CA ALA A 74 25.33 -19.45 -2.80
C ALA A 74 24.57 -18.34 -2.05
N TYR A 75 24.96 -18.03 -0.81
CA TYR A 75 24.38 -16.95 -0.01
C TYR A 75 24.69 -15.58 -0.62
N ILE A 76 25.93 -15.33 -1.05
CA ILE A 76 26.31 -14.07 -1.73
C ILE A 76 25.53 -13.94 -3.04
N LYS A 77 25.45 -15.02 -3.83
CA LYS A 77 24.66 -15.07 -5.06
C LYS A 77 23.17 -14.82 -4.79
N TRP A 78 22.60 -15.43 -3.75
CA TRP A 78 21.23 -15.17 -3.32
C TRP A 78 21.02 -13.72 -2.85
N LYS A 79 21.91 -13.22 -1.98
CA LYS A 79 21.80 -11.91 -1.33
C LYS A 79 21.87 -10.76 -2.33
N TYR A 80 22.78 -10.86 -3.29
CA TYR A 80 23.01 -9.86 -4.32
C TYR A 80 22.41 -10.23 -5.67
N SER A 81 21.63 -11.32 -5.73
CA SER A 81 20.95 -11.82 -6.93
C SER A 81 21.88 -12.06 -8.13
N PHE A 82 23.11 -12.53 -7.89
CA PHE A 82 24.05 -12.88 -8.95
C PHE A 82 23.72 -14.25 -9.55
N GLY A 83 23.24 -14.27 -10.80
CA GLY A 83 23.26 -15.44 -11.70
C GLY A 83 22.93 -16.78 -11.02
N LEU A 84 21.74 -16.89 -10.42
CA LEU A 84 21.26 -18.15 -9.86
C LEU A 84 21.19 -19.20 -10.99
N PRO A 85 21.70 -20.44 -10.79
CA PRO A 85 21.69 -21.45 -11.83
C PRO A 85 20.25 -21.75 -12.28
N GLN A 86 19.97 -21.59 -13.58
CA GLN A 86 18.64 -21.82 -14.19
C GLN A 86 18.43 -23.25 -14.70
N THR A 87 19.41 -24.13 -14.60
CA THR A 87 19.26 -25.53 -15.06
C THR A 87 18.62 -26.36 -13.96
N PHE A 88 17.30 -26.36 -13.93
CA PHE A 88 16.50 -27.16 -13.01
C PHE A 88 16.09 -28.47 -13.67
N ASP A 89 16.27 -29.57 -12.94
CA ASP A 89 15.68 -30.86 -13.29
C ASP A 89 14.57 -31.14 -12.29
N GLU A 90 13.31 -31.14 -12.76
CA GLU A 90 12.13 -31.40 -11.93
C GLU A 90 12.20 -32.74 -11.19
N SER A 91 12.99 -33.70 -11.70
CA SER A 91 13.12 -35.04 -11.12
C SER A 91 13.85 -35.06 -9.76
N TYR A 92 14.58 -33.99 -9.41
CA TYR A 92 15.31 -33.89 -8.13
C TYR A 92 14.75 -32.82 -7.18
N SER A 93 13.65 -32.16 -7.56
CA SER A 93 12.93 -31.21 -6.72
C SER A 93 12.36 -31.87 -5.48
N PHE A 94 12.28 -31.11 -4.38
CA PHE A 94 11.72 -31.61 -3.12
C PHE A 94 10.96 -30.51 -2.38
N SER A 95 9.86 -30.88 -1.72
CA SER A 95 9.13 -29.99 -0.83
C SER A 95 9.67 -30.07 0.59
N ILE A 96 9.71 -28.94 1.28
CA ILE A 96 10.22 -28.84 2.64
C ILE A 96 9.40 -27.83 3.44
N SER A 97 9.13 -28.14 4.71
CA SER A 97 8.54 -27.18 5.63
C SER A 97 9.50 -26.02 5.90
N VAL A 98 8.97 -24.80 5.98
CA VAL A 98 9.77 -23.60 6.18
C VAL A 98 9.26 -22.72 7.30
N VAL A 99 10.21 -22.01 7.92
CA VAL A 99 9.94 -20.89 8.83
C VAL A 99 10.34 -19.60 8.13
N ASP A 100 9.35 -18.84 7.69
CA ASP A 100 9.53 -17.49 7.15
C ASP A 100 8.65 -16.48 7.90
N ALA A 101 9.30 -15.58 8.62
CA ALA A 101 8.68 -14.52 9.42
C ALA A 101 8.18 -13.33 8.58
N LEU A 102 8.62 -13.22 7.32
CA LEU A 102 8.25 -12.13 6.43
C LEU A 102 7.18 -12.55 5.43
N THR A 103 7.32 -13.74 4.84
CA THR A 103 6.43 -14.22 3.78
C THR A 103 5.29 -15.08 4.30
N LEU A 104 5.43 -15.59 5.52
CA LEU A 104 4.44 -16.45 6.17
C LEU A 104 4.22 -17.81 5.49
N VAL A 105 4.97 -18.15 4.44
CA VAL A 105 4.94 -19.46 3.79
C VAL A 105 5.33 -20.56 4.79
N THR A 106 4.65 -21.71 4.73
CA THR A 106 4.87 -22.86 5.62
C THR A 106 5.50 -24.07 4.92
N GLU A 107 5.43 -24.13 3.59
CA GLU A 107 6.04 -25.17 2.77
C GLU A 107 6.52 -24.57 1.44
N VAL A 108 7.70 -24.97 0.99
CA VAL A 108 8.27 -24.53 -0.30
C VAL A 108 8.78 -25.73 -1.08
N THR A 109 8.63 -25.67 -2.41
CA THR A 109 9.24 -26.63 -3.32
C THR A 109 10.57 -26.08 -3.81
N ILE A 110 11.64 -26.81 -3.54
CA ILE A 110 13.02 -26.46 -3.89
C ILE A 110 13.43 -27.26 -5.12
N SER A 111 13.71 -26.56 -6.21
CA SER A 111 14.24 -27.15 -7.43
C SER A 111 15.77 -27.26 -7.37
N ARG A 112 16.34 -28.38 -7.83
CA ARG A 112 17.81 -28.57 -7.88
C ARG A 112 18.23 -29.50 -9.03
N GLY A 113 19.48 -29.37 -9.48
CA GLY A 113 20.12 -30.31 -10.40
C GLY A 113 20.64 -31.58 -9.69
N SER A 114 20.99 -32.60 -10.48
CA SER A 114 21.56 -33.87 -9.98
C SER A 114 22.92 -33.70 -9.28
N ASP A 115 23.66 -32.66 -9.64
CA ASP A 115 24.97 -32.27 -9.13
C ASP A 115 24.90 -31.31 -7.93
N THR A 116 23.77 -30.62 -7.74
CA THR A 116 23.58 -29.67 -6.65
C THR A 116 23.10 -30.36 -5.38
N ARG A 117 23.83 -30.16 -4.27
CA ARG A 117 23.43 -30.66 -2.95
C ARG A 117 22.20 -29.91 -2.42
N ALA A 118 21.31 -30.61 -1.72
CA ALA A 118 20.06 -30.04 -1.19
C ALA A 118 20.28 -28.81 -0.30
N ALA A 119 21.30 -28.81 0.55
CA ALA A 119 21.65 -27.66 1.41
C ALA A 119 22.04 -26.41 0.60
N ILE A 120 22.71 -26.57 -0.53
CA ILE A 120 23.12 -25.46 -1.39
C ILE A 120 21.93 -24.95 -2.19
N ALA A 121 21.09 -25.85 -2.72
CA ALA A 121 19.85 -25.50 -3.41
C ALA A 121 18.90 -24.69 -2.50
N LEU A 122 18.82 -25.05 -1.21
CA LEU A 122 18.07 -24.28 -0.22
C LEU A 122 18.59 -22.84 -0.12
N VAL A 123 19.91 -22.66 -0.02
CA VAL A 123 20.52 -21.32 0.10
C VAL A 123 20.25 -20.49 -1.15
N TYR A 124 20.35 -21.08 -2.34
CA TYR A 124 19.96 -20.42 -3.58
C TYR A 124 18.48 -20.00 -3.60
N ALA A 125 17.60 -20.81 -3.02
CA ALA A 125 16.18 -20.50 -2.88
C ALA A 125 15.86 -19.52 -1.73
N GLY A 126 16.86 -19.11 -0.94
CA GLY A 126 16.68 -18.16 0.16
C GLY A 126 16.40 -18.78 1.52
N TYR A 127 16.73 -20.06 1.69
CA TYR A 127 16.50 -20.80 2.91
C TYR A 127 17.79 -21.48 3.37
N ILE A 128 17.89 -21.77 4.66
CA ILE A 128 18.95 -22.64 5.19
C ILE A 128 18.31 -23.82 5.89
N GLY A 129 18.74 -25.03 5.52
CA GLY A 129 18.27 -26.25 6.14
C GLY A 129 18.72 -26.35 7.59
N THR A 130 17.92 -27.00 8.42
CA THR A 130 18.30 -27.34 9.82
C THR A 130 19.37 -28.44 9.90
N SER A 131 19.68 -29.10 8.79
CA SER A 131 20.72 -30.14 8.66
C SER A 131 21.38 -30.07 7.27
N PRO A 132 22.69 -30.34 7.14
CA PRO A 132 23.42 -30.25 5.87
C PRO A 132 23.10 -31.39 4.90
N GLU A 133 22.70 -32.56 5.41
CA GLU A 133 22.54 -33.77 4.59
C GLU A 133 21.07 -34.05 4.22
N LYS A 134 20.18 -33.98 5.22
CA LYS A 134 18.75 -34.30 5.09
C LYS A 134 17.90 -33.32 5.91
N PRO A 135 17.75 -32.08 5.43
CA PRO A 135 16.94 -31.09 6.14
C PRO A 135 15.45 -31.48 6.08
N SER A 136 14.79 -31.52 7.23
CA SER A 136 13.34 -31.70 7.33
C SER A 136 12.59 -30.38 7.53
N LEU A 137 13.32 -29.32 7.87
CA LEU A 137 12.84 -27.96 8.08
C LEU A 137 13.91 -27.00 7.56
N ALA A 138 13.50 -25.90 6.94
CA ALA A 138 14.40 -24.82 6.58
C ALA A 138 13.92 -23.47 7.13
N VAL A 139 14.85 -22.55 7.37
CA VAL A 139 14.56 -21.20 7.86
C VAL A 139 14.90 -20.20 6.77
N SER A 140 14.01 -19.25 6.54
CA SER A 140 14.24 -18.17 5.58
C SER A 140 15.46 -17.35 5.99
N LEU A 141 16.40 -17.15 5.06
CA LEU A 141 17.59 -16.34 5.29
C LEU A 141 17.23 -14.91 5.68
N LYS A 142 16.11 -14.37 5.17
CA LYS A 142 15.62 -13.04 5.59
C LYS A 142 15.13 -13.02 7.03
N THR A 143 14.53 -14.12 7.50
CA THR A 143 14.12 -14.26 8.91
C THR A 143 15.34 -14.29 9.83
N LEU A 144 16.42 -14.95 9.39
CA LEU A 144 17.70 -14.95 10.10
C LEU A 144 18.41 -13.59 10.05
N GLU A 145 18.32 -12.86 8.93
CA GLU A 145 18.84 -11.49 8.83
C GLU A 145 18.09 -10.54 9.77
N LEU A 146 16.76 -10.63 9.85
CA LEU A 146 15.96 -9.86 10.81
C LEU A 146 16.39 -10.16 12.25
N TYR A 147 16.54 -11.45 12.59
CA TYR A 147 17.04 -11.86 13.90
C TYR A 147 18.44 -11.27 14.17
N TYR A 148 19.35 -11.39 13.21
CA TYR A 148 20.71 -10.87 13.31
C TYR A 148 20.72 -9.35 13.55
N THR A 149 19.94 -8.59 12.78
CA THR A 149 19.81 -7.14 12.96
C THR A 149 19.27 -6.80 14.35
N LEU A 150 18.22 -7.47 14.81
CA LEU A 150 17.68 -7.23 16.15
C LEU A 150 18.69 -7.56 17.24
N ARG A 151 19.50 -8.60 17.05
CA ARG A 151 20.56 -8.99 17.98
C ARG A 151 21.74 -8.02 18.01
N LEU A 152 22.02 -7.33 16.90
CA LEU A 152 23.02 -6.24 16.89
C LEU A 152 22.62 -5.09 17.83
N PHE A 153 21.32 -4.78 17.93
CA PHE A 153 20.80 -3.75 18.84
C PHE A 153 20.54 -4.27 20.26
N LYS A 154 20.12 -5.54 20.38
CA LYS A 154 19.88 -6.22 21.66
C LYS A 154 20.60 -7.56 21.70
N PRO A 155 21.88 -7.59 22.12
CA PRO A 155 22.68 -8.82 22.15
C PRO A 155 22.10 -9.95 23.02
N SER A 156 21.29 -9.59 24.01
CA SER A 156 20.61 -10.55 24.90
C SER A 156 19.30 -11.10 24.34
N LEU A 157 18.89 -10.74 23.12
CA LEU A 157 17.70 -11.30 22.50
C LEU A 157 17.96 -12.78 22.19
N SER A 158 17.20 -13.66 22.84
CA SER A 158 17.30 -15.11 22.63
C SER A 158 16.71 -15.50 21.27
N ILE A 159 17.40 -16.40 20.55
CA ILE A 159 16.92 -16.98 19.29
C ILE A 159 15.62 -17.77 19.50
N GLU A 160 15.52 -18.46 20.64
CA GLU A 160 14.36 -19.23 21.03
C GLU A 160 13.18 -18.30 21.30
N ALA A 161 13.40 -17.21 22.04
CA ALA A 161 12.38 -16.21 22.32
C ALA A 161 11.88 -15.56 21.02
N PHE A 162 12.79 -15.25 20.10
CA PHE A 162 12.45 -14.66 18.80
C PHE A 162 11.59 -15.61 17.95
N ALA A 163 12.00 -16.88 17.83
CA ALA A 163 11.27 -17.89 17.05
C ALA A 163 9.88 -18.20 17.64
N LYS A 164 9.79 -18.30 18.98
CA LYS A 164 8.51 -18.47 19.70
C LYS A 164 7.60 -17.27 19.47
N THR A 165 8.10 -16.05 19.61
CA THR A 165 7.31 -14.81 19.45
C THR A 165 6.66 -14.73 18.08
N ILE A 166 7.41 -14.97 17.00
CA ILE A 166 6.87 -14.88 15.63
C ILE A 166 5.83 -15.97 15.38
N SER A 167 6.13 -17.20 15.78
CA SER A 167 5.25 -18.35 15.51
C SER A 167 3.94 -18.26 16.31
N ILE A 168 4.03 -17.84 17.57
CA ILE A 168 2.87 -17.62 18.43
C ILE A 168 2.05 -16.46 17.90
N ARG A 169 2.66 -15.31 17.62
CA ARG A 169 1.94 -14.12 17.15
C ARG A 169 1.12 -14.41 15.89
N ARG A 170 1.70 -15.08 14.91
CA ARG A 170 0.98 -15.45 13.67
C ARG A 170 -0.21 -16.38 13.92
N LYS A 171 -0.04 -17.39 14.78
CA LYS A 171 -1.11 -18.33 15.11
C LYS A 171 -2.20 -17.66 15.92
N VAL A 172 -1.82 -16.82 16.87
CA VAL A 172 -2.74 -16.05 17.69
C VAL A 172 -3.50 -15.08 16.81
N ASP A 173 -2.83 -14.29 15.96
CA ASP A 173 -3.50 -13.32 15.09
C ASP A 173 -4.49 -14.01 14.12
N ALA A 174 -4.10 -15.14 13.52
CA ALA A 174 -4.99 -15.89 12.64
C ALA A 174 -6.17 -16.56 13.39
N GLN A 175 -5.92 -17.11 14.58
CA GLN A 175 -6.98 -17.69 15.41
C GLN A 175 -7.93 -16.61 15.93
N VAL A 176 -7.39 -15.50 16.42
CA VAL A 176 -8.17 -14.33 16.88
C VAL A 176 -8.99 -13.79 15.73
N ALA A 177 -8.42 -13.62 14.54
CA ALA A 177 -9.17 -13.17 13.38
C ALA A 177 -10.33 -14.11 13.06
N LYS A 178 -10.09 -15.43 13.05
CA LYS A 178 -11.13 -16.43 12.80
C LYS A 178 -12.22 -16.46 13.88
N GLU A 179 -11.83 -16.48 15.15
CA GLU A 179 -12.78 -16.54 16.29
C GLU A 179 -13.62 -15.26 16.41
N LEU A 180 -13.05 -14.10 16.03
CA LEU A 180 -13.77 -12.84 15.98
C LEU A 180 -14.54 -12.64 14.66
N GLY A 181 -14.45 -13.56 13.69
CA GLY A 181 -15.09 -13.44 12.38
C GLY A 181 -14.46 -12.36 11.48
N HIS A 182 -13.22 -11.97 11.77
CA HIS A 182 -12.44 -10.98 11.03
C HIS A 182 -11.73 -11.56 9.79
N ASP A 183 -12.02 -12.80 9.39
CA ASP A 183 -11.44 -13.49 8.24
C ASP A 183 -12.38 -13.53 7.02
N SER A 184 -13.52 -12.85 7.09
CA SER A 184 -14.48 -12.77 5.99
C SER A 184 -13.94 -12.02 4.75
N ALA A 185 -14.48 -12.31 3.57
CA ALA A 185 -14.08 -11.63 2.34
C ALA A 185 -14.35 -10.12 2.43
N ASN A 186 -13.35 -9.30 2.11
CA ASN A 186 -13.39 -7.84 2.22
C ASN A 186 -13.61 -7.34 3.67
N TYR A 187 -13.30 -8.16 4.69
CA TYR A 187 -13.47 -7.78 6.09
C TYR A 187 -12.85 -6.42 6.39
N HIS A 188 -11.62 -6.19 5.92
CA HIS A 188 -10.88 -4.97 6.17
C HIS A 188 -11.68 -3.73 5.71
N VAL A 189 -11.93 -3.57 4.41
CA VAL A 189 -12.66 -2.38 3.89
C VAL A 189 -14.05 -2.22 4.50
N LEU A 190 -14.70 -3.30 4.94
CA LEU A 190 -15.99 -3.24 5.60
C LEU A 190 -15.92 -2.81 7.07
N ASN A 191 -14.74 -2.89 7.71
CA ASN A 191 -14.57 -2.66 9.15
C ASN A 191 -13.38 -1.74 9.53
N SER A 192 -12.66 -1.16 8.56
CA SER A 192 -11.47 -0.34 8.82
C SER A 192 -11.73 0.85 9.75
N CYS A 193 -12.92 1.46 9.65
CA CYS A 193 -13.31 2.60 10.47
C CYS A 193 -14.58 2.30 11.24
N PRO A 194 -14.52 2.03 12.57
CA PRO A 194 -15.70 1.75 13.37
C PRO A 194 -16.77 2.82 13.26
N ALA A 195 -16.39 4.09 13.29
CA ALA A 195 -17.33 5.22 13.21
C ALA A 195 -18.05 5.31 11.85
N CYS A 196 -17.44 4.85 10.76
CA CYS A 196 -18.07 4.86 9.43
C CYS A 196 -18.78 3.55 9.08
N CYS A 197 -18.43 2.45 9.75
CA CYS A 197 -18.86 1.11 9.39
C CYS A 197 -19.91 0.54 10.34
N TYR A 198 -19.99 1.06 11.57
CA TYR A 198 -20.92 0.60 12.59
C TYR A 198 -22.08 1.58 12.75
N LYS A 199 -23.30 1.16 12.36
CA LYS A 199 -24.51 1.97 12.49
C LYS A 199 -25.23 1.70 13.81
N LEU A 200 -25.64 2.75 14.50
CA LEU A 200 -26.49 2.63 15.71
C LEU A 200 -27.97 2.49 15.35
N GLU A 201 -28.77 1.86 16.22
CA GLU A 201 -30.21 1.60 15.97
C GLU A 201 -31.00 2.90 15.70
N ASP A 202 -30.63 3.99 16.38
CA ASP A 202 -31.28 5.30 16.27
C ASP A 202 -30.41 6.34 15.54
N GLU A 203 -29.42 5.90 14.74
CA GLU A 203 -28.57 6.82 14.01
C GLU A 203 -29.34 7.52 12.88
N PRO A 204 -29.31 8.86 12.80
CA PRO A 204 -29.90 9.58 11.67
C PRO A 204 -29.31 9.14 10.34
N GLU A 205 -30.15 9.05 9.32
CA GLU A 205 -29.66 8.71 7.98
C GLU A 205 -28.74 9.82 7.46
N LEU A 206 -27.47 9.48 7.26
CA LEU A 206 -26.49 10.38 6.67
C LEU A 206 -26.74 10.53 5.17
N LYS A 207 -26.44 11.72 4.64
CA LYS A 207 -26.57 12.02 3.21
C LYS A 207 -25.72 11.09 2.33
N PHE A 208 -24.54 10.71 2.83
CA PHE A 208 -23.66 9.75 2.19
C PHE A 208 -23.42 8.58 3.13
N SER A 209 -23.51 7.36 2.62
CA SER A 209 -23.27 6.14 3.41
C SER A 209 -21.79 5.92 3.71
N ARG A 210 -20.91 6.47 2.86
CA ARG A 210 -19.45 6.44 3.03
C ARG A 210 -18.79 7.59 2.28
N MET A 211 -17.72 8.12 2.84
CA MET A 211 -16.81 9.06 2.20
C MET A 211 -15.42 8.43 2.12
N TRP A 212 -14.76 8.56 0.98
CA TRP A 212 -13.42 8.03 0.75
C TRP A 212 -12.72 8.83 -0.34
N ALA A 213 -11.39 8.76 -0.40
CA ALA A 213 -10.60 9.49 -1.39
C ALA A 213 -9.72 8.54 -2.21
N VAL A 214 -9.39 8.96 -3.43
CA VAL A 214 -8.41 8.30 -4.32
C VAL A 214 -7.41 9.32 -4.82
N ASP A 215 -6.15 8.89 -4.94
CA ASP A 215 -5.08 9.70 -5.51
C ASP A 215 -3.90 8.81 -5.95
N GLY A 216 -3.06 9.34 -6.85
CA GLY A 216 -1.86 8.71 -7.38
C GLY A 216 -0.63 8.92 -6.49
N ASN A 217 -0.17 7.86 -5.83
CA ASN A 217 1.10 7.92 -5.09
C ASN A 217 2.33 7.82 -6.01
N ASN A 218 2.96 8.97 -6.27
CA ASN A 218 4.17 9.05 -7.08
C ASN A 218 5.48 8.80 -6.31
N SER A 219 5.48 8.91 -4.98
CA SER A 219 6.72 8.86 -4.20
C SER A 219 7.28 7.44 -3.98
N LEU A 220 6.38 6.46 -3.95
CA LEU A 220 6.70 5.04 -3.75
C LEU A 220 6.99 4.25 -5.03
N LYS A 221 7.12 4.91 -6.19
CA LYS A 221 7.40 4.24 -7.47
C LYS A 221 8.63 3.34 -7.41
N ARG A 222 8.56 2.19 -8.06
CA ARG A 222 9.66 1.21 -8.14
C ARG A 222 10.52 1.48 -9.37
N VAL A 223 11.84 1.47 -9.19
CA VAL A 223 12.81 1.69 -10.28
C VAL A 223 12.74 0.54 -11.29
N ALA A 224 12.72 0.88 -12.59
CA ALA A 224 12.78 0.00 -13.75
C ALA A 224 14.05 -0.86 -13.70
N GLY A 225 13.92 -2.10 -14.15
CA GLY A 225 15.10 -2.91 -14.45
C GLY A 225 16.01 -2.17 -15.43
N ILE A 226 17.32 -2.22 -15.20
CA ILE A 226 18.29 -1.60 -16.11
C ILE A 226 18.47 -2.52 -17.33
N GLY A 227 18.00 -2.09 -18.50
CA GLY A 227 18.14 -2.84 -19.76
C GLY A 227 17.31 -4.12 -19.79
N SER A 228 17.80 -5.17 -20.43
CA SER A 228 17.14 -6.48 -20.52
C SER A 228 17.37 -7.38 -19.29
N ARG A 229 17.70 -6.79 -18.12
CA ARG A 229 18.00 -7.57 -16.91
C ARG A 229 16.72 -8.16 -16.34
N GLU A 230 16.63 -9.48 -16.34
CA GLU A 230 15.54 -10.21 -15.70
C GLU A 230 15.62 -10.08 -14.17
N VAL A 231 14.47 -9.80 -13.55
CA VAL A 231 14.34 -9.78 -12.09
C VAL A 231 14.17 -11.22 -11.61
N SER A 232 15.15 -11.73 -10.86
CA SER A 232 15.14 -13.14 -10.40
C SER A 232 14.05 -13.47 -9.36
N ASP A 233 13.45 -12.48 -8.71
CA ASP A 233 12.40 -12.68 -7.70
C ASP A 233 11.01 -12.69 -8.36
N ASN A 234 10.53 -13.90 -8.68
CA ASN A 234 9.25 -14.14 -9.34
C ASN A 234 8.07 -14.30 -8.36
N ARG A 235 8.29 -14.10 -7.05
CA ARG A 235 7.21 -14.23 -6.08
C ARG A 235 6.17 -13.15 -6.28
N VAL A 236 4.90 -13.51 -6.07
CA VAL A 236 3.78 -12.59 -6.01
C VAL A 236 3.27 -12.57 -4.57
N PHE A 237 3.04 -11.37 -4.06
CA PHE A 237 2.43 -11.19 -2.74
C PHE A 237 0.92 -11.09 -2.95
N GLU A 238 0.21 -12.17 -2.60
CA GLU A 238 -1.24 -12.34 -2.80
C GLU A 238 -1.99 -12.41 -1.47
N GLU A 239 -1.28 -12.54 -0.35
CA GLU A 239 -1.84 -12.74 0.98
C GLU A 239 -2.39 -11.46 1.63
N SER A 240 -2.20 -10.30 0.98
CA SER A 240 -2.62 -8.99 1.49
C SER A 240 -3.99 -8.59 0.95
N ASP A 241 -4.82 -8.06 1.85
CA ASP A 241 -6.13 -7.48 1.56
C ASP A 241 -6.09 -5.98 1.24
N TYR A 242 -4.90 -5.36 1.24
CA TYR A 242 -4.70 -3.97 0.80
C TYR A 242 -4.56 -3.82 -0.72
N TYR A 243 -4.31 -4.92 -1.44
CA TYR A 243 -4.05 -4.89 -2.88
C TYR A 243 -5.17 -5.54 -3.69
N LEU A 244 -5.62 -4.82 -4.72
CA LEU A 244 -6.35 -5.45 -5.82
C LEU A 244 -5.39 -6.24 -6.71
N SER A 245 -5.83 -7.40 -7.20
CA SER A 245 -5.02 -8.22 -8.11
C SER A 245 -4.78 -7.48 -9.42
N LYS A 246 -3.60 -7.71 -10.04
CA LYS A 246 -3.26 -7.09 -11.32
C LYS A 246 -4.26 -7.48 -12.41
N ASP A 247 -4.70 -8.74 -12.40
CA ASP A 247 -5.67 -9.25 -13.38
C ASP A 247 -7.00 -8.52 -13.26
N PHE A 248 -7.49 -8.30 -12.03
CA PHE A 248 -8.70 -7.53 -11.79
C PHE A 248 -8.55 -6.09 -12.31
N VAL A 249 -7.47 -5.41 -11.95
CA VAL A 249 -7.21 -4.03 -12.41
C VAL A 249 -7.12 -3.95 -13.94
N ASN A 250 -6.49 -4.93 -14.57
CA ASN A 250 -6.29 -4.94 -16.02
C ASN A 250 -7.59 -5.19 -16.82
N THR A 251 -8.67 -5.68 -16.19
CA THR A 251 -9.99 -5.72 -16.85
C THR A 251 -10.47 -4.33 -17.27
N PHE A 252 -9.98 -3.27 -16.61
CA PHE A 252 -10.35 -1.88 -16.89
C PHE A 252 -9.37 -1.14 -17.83
N ALA A 253 -8.29 -1.80 -18.28
CA ALA A 253 -7.24 -1.17 -19.07
C ALA A 253 -7.69 -0.64 -20.45
N GLY A 254 -8.84 -1.08 -20.95
CA GLY A 254 -9.39 -0.68 -22.25
C GLY A 254 -10.72 0.06 -22.18
N GLU A 255 -11.19 0.47 -21.00
CA GLU A 255 -12.48 1.17 -20.87
C GLU A 255 -12.45 2.58 -21.48
N ILE A 256 -11.27 3.16 -21.62
CA ILE A 256 -11.07 4.45 -22.28
C ILE A 256 -10.14 4.26 -23.48
N LYS A 257 -10.53 4.81 -24.62
CA LYS A 257 -9.71 4.78 -25.83
C LYS A 257 -8.54 5.76 -25.69
N ALA A 258 -7.35 5.25 -25.45
CA ALA A 258 -6.11 6.04 -25.52
C ALA A 258 -5.82 6.52 -26.96
N ARG A 259 -5.08 7.62 -27.10
CA ARG A 259 -4.62 8.20 -28.38
C ARG A 259 -3.80 7.18 -29.19
N THR A 260 -4.10 7.03 -30.48
CA THR A 260 -3.08 6.66 -31.49
C THR A 260 -2.44 7.95 -31.97
N VAL A 261 -1.20 8.22 -31.57
CA VAL A 261 -0.46 9.39 -32.06
C VAL A 261 -0.02 9.07 -33.49
N SER A 262 -0.61 9.72 -34.49
CA SER A 262 0.01 9.78 -35.80
C SER A 262 1.20 10.73 -35.70
N LEU A 263 2.41 10.20 -35.91
CA LEU A 263 3.66 10.96 -36.00
C LEU A 263 3.50 12.02 -37.11
N VAL A 264 3.28 13.27 -36.75
CA VAL A 264 3.55 14.40 -37.65
C VAL A 264 4.77 15.07 -37.07
N ALA A 265 5.88 14.94 -37.78
CA ALA A 265 7.18 15.47 -37.41
C ALA A 265 7.15 17.00 -37.55
N ASP A 266 6.98 17.70 -36.43
CA ASP A 266 7.51 19.05 -36.26
C ASP A 266 8.48 18.97 -35.08
N GLU A 267 9.77 18.99 -35.42
CA GLU A 267 10.90 18.89 -34.50
C GLU A 267 11.10 20.25 -33.80
N ASP A 268 10.66 20.36 -32.54
CA ASP A 268 11.27 21.27 -31.58
C ASP A 268 12.14 20.44 -30.62
N PRO A 269 13.49 20.48 -30.70
CA PRO A 269 14.38 19.50 -30.07
C PRO A 269 14.47 19.56 -28.53
N ASP A 270 13.88 20.58 -27.89
CA ASP A 270 13.97 20.80 -26.45
C ASP A 270 12.70 20.37 -25.67
N GLU A 271 11.63 19.95 -26.35
CA GLU A 271 10.47 19.31 -25.72
C GLU A 271 10.60 17.79 -25.77
N TRP A 272 11.25 17.21 -24.75
CA TRP A 272 11.17 15.78 -24.48
C TRP A 272 9.76 15.46 -23.98
N VAL A 273 8.86 15.10 -24.90
CA VAL A 273 7.51 14.63 -24.57
C VAL A 273 7.61 13.15 -24.15
N ASP A 274 7.39 12.85 -22.87
CA ASP A 274 7.33 11.48 -22.35
C ASP A 274 6.14 10.72 -22.98
N GLU A 275 6.38 9.90 -24.01
CA GLU A 275 5.37 9.07 -24.67
C GLU A 275 4.83 7.90 -23.80
N GLU A 276 5.48 7.60 -22.66
CA GLU A 276 5.19 6.40 -21.84
C GLU A 276 4.46 6.70 -20.52
N HIS A 277 4.08 7.96 -20.26
CA HIS A 277 3.39 8.35 -19.03
C HIS A 277 1.91 8.63 -19.28
N GLY A 278 1.07 7.70 -18.84
CA GLY A 278 -0.40 7.83 -18.88
C GLY A 278 -0.91 8.95 -17.96
N ASP A 279 -1.81 9.78 -18.48
CA ASP A 279 -2.53 10.79 -17.70
C ASP A 279 -3.76 10.17 -17.01
N PRO A 280 -4.21 10.65 -15.83
CA PRO A 280 -5.50 10.30 -15.19
C PRO A 280 -6.71 10.09 -16.11
N THR A 281 -6.71 10.77 -17.26
CA THR A 281 -7.78 10.73 -18.26
C THR A 281 -7.45 9.91 -19.50
N ASP A 282 -6.37 9.13 -19.50
CA ASP A 282 -5.80 8.42 -20.66
C ASP A 282 -5.56 9.35 -21.88
N GLY A 283 -5.30 10.63 -21.63
CA GLY A 283 -4.98 11.61 -22.68
C GLY A 283 -6.15 11.96 -23.61
N THR A 284 -7.38 12.01 -23.09
CA THR A 284 -8.56 12.39 -23.89
C THR A 284 -8.38 13.71 -24.64
N LYS A 285 -8.79 13.76 -25.93
CA LYS A 285 -8.66 14.92 -26.83
C LYS A 285 -9.33 16.20 -26.33
N ASP A 286 -10.32 16.05 -25.46
CA ASP A 286 -11.10 17.12 -24.85
C ASP A 286 -10.92 17.06 -23.32
N ALA A 287 -9.67 17.09 -22.85
CA ALA A 287 -9.42 17.27 -21.42
C ALA A 287 -10.20 18.49 -20.96
N SER A 288 -10.99 18.35 -19.90
CA SER A 288 -11.80 19.47 -19.44
C SER A 288 -10.87 20.62 -19.02
N GLN A 289 -11.31 21.87 -19.20
CA GLN A 289 -10.58 23.04 -18.70
C GLN A 289 -10.16 22.86 -17.23
N CYS A 290 -10.94 22.12 -16.44
CA CYS A 290 -10.60 21.81 -15.06
C CYS A 290 -9.36 20.92 -14.94
N THR A 291 -9.27 19.87 -15.78
CA THR A 291 -8.09 18.99 -15.82
C THR A 291 -6.85 19.77 -16.26
N GLU A 292 -6.97 20.70 -17.21
CA GLU A 292 -5.85 21.55 -17.64
C GLU A 292 -5.41 22.52 -16.54
N ASN A 293 -6.37 23.19 -15.88
CA ASN A 293 -6.06 24.11 -14.77
C ASN A 293 -5.41 23.37 -13.59
N TRP A 294 -5.90 22.18 -13.25
CA TRP A 294 -5.28 21.33 -12.24
C TRP A 294 -3.85 20.94 -12.63
N LYS A 295 -3.64 20.48 -13.88
CA LYS A 295 -2.29 20.17 -14.38
C LYS A 295 -1.35 21.38 -14.30
N ALA A 296 -1.85 22.57 -14.61
CA ALA A 296 -1.08 23.81 -14.52
C ALA A 296 -0.66 24.13 -13.07
N ALA A 297 -1.56 23.90 -12.11
CA ALA A 297 -1.34 24.13 -10.68
C ALA A 297 -0.41 23.09 -10.02
N ALA A 298 -0.20 21.92 -10.65
CA ALA A 298 0.71 20.91 -10.14
C ALA A 298 2.17 21.43 -10.09
N ALA A 299 2.95 21.01 -9.08
CA ALA A 299 4.35 21.38 -8.96
C ALA A 299 5.18 20.82 -10.13
N ASP A 300 6.10 21.62 -10.70
CA ASP A 300 6.88 21.24 -11.90
C ASP A 300 7.71 19.95 -11.74
N GLN A 301 8.10 19.61 -10.50
CA GLN A 301 8.79 18.36 -10.17
C GLN A 301 7.92 17.10 -10.33
N HIS A 302 6.59 17.27 -10.35
CA HIS A 302 5.60 16.21 -10.58
C HIS A 302 5.17 16.14 -12.06
N LYS A 303 5.41 17.22 -12.84
CA LYS A 303 5.12 17.29 -14.28
C LYS A 303 6.16 16.57 -15.14
N LYS A 304 7.38 16.38 -14.64
CA LYS A 304 8.50 15.77 -15.36
C LYS A 304 9.07 14.62 -14.53
N MET A 305 8.93 13.39 -15.02
CA MET A 305 9.33 12.20 -14.29
C MET A 305 10.31 11.38 -15.14
N TRP A 306 11.31 10.80 -14.49
CA TRP A 306 12.37 10.10 -15.21
C TRP A 306 11.84 8.74 -15.66
N SER A 307 12.12 8.34 -16.90
CA SER A 307 11.78 7.03 -17.51
C SER A 307 12.41 5.80 -16.83
N ILE A 308 12.95 5.97 -15.62
CA ILE A 308 13.67 4.97 -14.84
C ILE A 308 12.76 4.16 -13.90
N PHE A 309 11.43 4.20 -14.03
CA PHE A 309 10.50 3.50 -13.12
C PHE A 309 9.73 2.38 -13.83
N ASP A 310 9.74 1.15 -13.27
CA ASP A 310 9.08 -0.08 -13.79
C ASP A 310 7.56 0.01 -13.64
N GLU A 311 7.18 0.51 -12.47
CA GLU A 311 5.85 1.01 -12.21
C GLU A 311 5.93 2.49 -12.54
N SER A 312 6.15 2.78 -13.83
CA SER A 312 5.94 4.09 -14.44
C SER A 312 4.46 4.43 -14.19
N GLY A 313 4.20 5.04 -13.02
CA GLY A 313 2.89 5.52 -12.66
C GLY A 313 2.52 6.67 -13.59
N GLY A 314 1.94 6.32 -14.73
CA GLY A 314 0.83 7.09 -15.23
C GLY A 314 -0.43 6.68 -14.47
N GLU A 315 -1.29 7.64 -14.14
CA GLU A 315 -2.62 7.34 -13.62
C GLU A 315 -3.48 6.85 -14.78
N LEU A 316 -3.18 5.67 -15.31
CA LEU A 316 -4.10 5.04 -16.26
C LEU A 316 -5.45 4.90 -15.56
N ALA A 317 -6.53 5.34 -16.21
CA ALA A 317 -7.83 5.42 -15.57
C ALA A 317 -8.30 4.06 -15.00
N LYS A 318 -7.74 2.95 -15.50
CA LYS A 318 -7.93 1.59 -14.99
C LYS A 318 -7.72 1.45 -13.47
N TYR A 319 -6.77 2.18 -12.87
CA TYR A 319 -6.50 2.05 -11.43
C TYR A 319 -7.66 2.59 -10.59
N PRO A 320 -8.05 3.89 -10.71
CA PRO A 320 -9.20 4.39 -9.98
C PRO A 320 -10.51 3.73 -10.41
N LEU A 321 -10.66 3.29 -11.68
CA LEU A 321 -11.84 2.52 -12.12
C LEU A 321 -11.94 1.17 -11.40
N ALA A 322 -10.84 0.46 -11.20
CA ALA A 322 -10.85 -0.79 -10.44
C ALA A 322 -11.24 -0.58 -8.97
N VAL A 323 -10.80 0.53 -8.36
CA VAL A 323 -11.22 0.88 -6.99
C VAL A 323 -12.72 1.19 -6.95
N VAL A 324 -13.25 1.96 -7.91
CA VAL A 324 -14.69 2.22 -8.04
C VAL A 324 -15.48 0.92 -8.23
N ALA A 325 -15.00 0.00 -9.06
CA ALA A 325 -15.65 -1.29 -9.27
C ALA A 325 -15.75 -2.11 -7.98
N MET A 326 -14.68 -2.10 -7.17
CA MET A 326 -14.70 -2.77 -5.86
C MET A 326 -15.63 -2.03 -4.87
N ALA A 327 -15.61 -0.70 -4.87
CA ALA A 327 -16.48 0.12 -4.06
C ALA A 327 -17.98 -0.15 -4.34
N LEU A 328 -18.38 -0.20 -5.62
CA LEU A 328 -19.75 -0.53 -6.03
C LEU A 328 -20.17 -1.95 -5.62
N LYS A 329 -19.22 -2.88 -5.53
CA LYS A 329 -19.49 -4.26 -5.15
C LYS A 329 -19.61 -4.45 -3.64
N VAL A 330 -18.83 -3.71 -2.86
CA VAL A 330 -18.61 -3.99 -1.43
C VAL A 330 -19.26 -2.96 -0.52
N LEU A 331 -19.24 -1.67 -0.90
CA LEU A 331 -19.75 -0.60 -0.05
C LEU A 331 -21.27 -0.47 -0.14
N PRO A 332 -21.94 0.02 0.93
CA PRO A 332 -23.35 0.39 0.85
C PRO A 332 -23.58 1.47 -0.21
N PRO A 333 -24.73 1.50 -0.90
CA PRO A 333 -25.02 2.50 -1.93
C PRO A 333 -25.03 3.93 -1.37
N GLY A 334 -24.90 4.93 -2.24
CA GLY A 334 -24.96 6.35 -1.86
C GLY A 334 -23.67 6.88 -1.25
N TRP A 335 -22.50 6.36 -1.64
CA TRP A 335 -21.20 6.88 -1.20
C TRP A 335 -20.70 8.03 -2.08
N ILE A 336 -19.75 8.79 -1.55
CA ILE A 336 -19.04 9.86 -2.26
C ILE A 336 -17.52 9.60 -2.28
N MET A 337 -16.90 9.89 -3.42
CA MET A 337 -15.46 9.71 -3.64
C MET A 337 -14.77 11.04 -3.93
N GLY A 338 -13.78 11.41 -3.12
CA GLY A 338 -12.84 12.51 -3.37
C GLY A 338 -11.77 12.13 -4.37
N TYR A 339 -11.49 13.01 -5.31
CA TYR A 339 -10.35 12.93 -6.20
C TYR A 339 -10.05 14.32 -6.75
N ASP A 340 -8.78 14.70 -6.88
CA ASP A 340 -8.33 15.95 -7.51
C ASP A 340 -9.08 16.28 -8.81
N ILE A 341 -9.20 15.29 -9.69
CA ILE A 341 -9.92 15.43 -10.96
C ILE A 341 -11.33 14.82 -10.91
N GLY A 342 -11.94 14.72 -9.73
CA GLY A 342 -13.22 14.06 -9.48
C GLY A 342 -14.33 14.53 -10.43
N CYS A 343 -14.33 15.81 -10.81
CA CYS A 343 -15.27 16.37 -11.79
C CYS A 343 -15.15 15.72 -13.18
N SER A 344 -13.92 15.53 -13.67
CA SER A 344 -13.63 14.91 -14.97
C SER A 344 -13.80 13.39 -14.88
N PHE A 345 -13.36 12.82 -13.76
CA PHE A 345 -13.39 11.39 -13.51
C PHE A 345 -14.81 10.84 -13.36
N GLU A 346 -15.77 11.62 -12.85
CA GLU A 346 -17.19 11.25 -12.87
C GLU A 346 -17.67 10.94 -14.30
N GLY A 347 -17.29 11.79 -15.26
CA GLY A 347 -17.60 11.55 -16.67
C GLY A 347 -16.92 10.30 -17.21
N THR A 348 -15.71 10.00 -16.73
CA THR A 348 -15.00 8.76 -17.06
C THR A 348 -15.76 7.52 -16.56
N ILE A 349 -16.19 7.51 -15.29
CA ILE A 349 -17.01 6.43 -14.73
C ILE A 349 -18.31 6.25 -15.51
N GLN A 350 -18.99 7.35 -15.87
CA GLN A 350 -20.25 7.30 -16.60
C GLN A 350 -20.14 6.72 -18.01
N ARG A 351 -18.98 6.89 -18.67
CA ARG A 351 -18.68 6.32 -20.00
C ARG A 351 -18.12 4.89 -19.95
N SER A 352 -17.74 4.46 -18.76
CA SER A 352 -17.20 3.15 -18.44
C SER A 352 -18.33 2.11 -18.28
N SER A 353 -17.99 0.82 -18.18
CA SER A 353 -18.99 -0.22 -17.88
C SER A 353 -19.64 -0.05 -16.49
N LEU A 354 -19.04 0.76 -15.62
CA LEU A 354 -19.50 1.01 -14.24
C LEU A 354 -20.61 2.07 -14.16
N GLY A 355 -20.78 2.90 -15.19
CA GLY A 355 -21.70 4.03 -15.21
C GLY A 355 -23.14 3.71 -14.78
N PRO A 356 -23.78 2.64 -15.32
CA PRO A 356 -25.16 2.29 -14.94
C PRO A 356 -25.31 1.94 -13.46
N GLU A 357 -24.39 1.16 -12.89
CA GLU A 357 -24.46 0.76 -11.48
C GLU A 357 -24.08 1.93 -10.56
N PHE A 358 -23.09 2.75 -10.95
CA PHE A 358 -22.73 3.98 -10.23
C PHE A 358 -23.92 4.94 -10.09
N ALA A 359 -24.66 5.16 -11.18
CA ALA A 359 -25.85 5.99 -11.18
C ALA A 359 -27.00 5.37 -10.35
N LYS A 360 -27.22 4.05 -10.50
CA LYS A 360 -28.27 3.32 -9.78
C LYS A 360 -28.05 3.33 -8.26
N GLN A 361 -26.80 3.23 -7.81
CA GLN A 361 -26.47 3.29 -6.38
C GLN A 361 -26.49 4.74 -5.83
N GLY A 362 -26.72 5.75 -6.67
CA GLY A 362 -26.73 7.15 -6.23
C GLY A 362 -25.36 7.66 -5.77
N CYS A 363 -24.28 7.05 -6.28
CA CYS A 363 -22.92 7.44 -5.94
C CYS A 363 -22.53 8.70 -6.72
N ARG A 364 -21.55 9.44 -6.19
CA ARG A 364 -21.02 10.66 -6.84
C ARG A 364 -19.55 10.87 -6.53
N THR A 365 -18.91 11.75 -7.30
CA THR A 365 -17.56 12.23 -7.00
C THR A 365 -17.58 13.64 -6.41
N CYS A 366 -16.44 14.01 -5.84
CA CYS A 366 -16.10 15.32 -5.28
C CYS A 366 -14.67 15.67 -5.68
N VAL A 367 -14.37 16.96 -5.81
CA VAL A 367 -12.98 17.44 -5.84
C VAL A 367 -12.54 17.69 -4.40
N ASN A 368 -11.30 17.37 -4.04
CA ASN A 368 -10.80 17.61 -2.69
C ASN A 368 -10.76 19.12 -2.39
N ALA A 369 -10.87 19.53 -1.13
CA ALA A 369 -11.08 20.94 -0.77
C ALA A 369 -9.93 21.87 -1.20
N PHE A 370 -8.68 21.44 -1.04
CA PHE A 370 -7.51 22.21 -1.43
C PHE A 370 -7.41 22.37 -2.95
N HIS A 371 -7.62 21.25 -3.66
CA HIS A 371 -7.53 21.21 -5.12
C HIS A 371 -8.72 21.92 -5.80
N GLY A 372 -9.88 21.96 -5.15
CA GLY A 372 -11.10 22.56 -5.68
C GLY A 372 -10.94 23.99 -6.17
N TYR A 373 -10.15 24.82 -5.46
CA TYR A 373 -9.90 26.21 -5.86
C TYR A 373 -9.09 26.36 -7.16
N SER A 374 -8.42 25.30 -7.61
CA SER A 374 -7.71 25.28 -8.91
C SER A 374 -8.66 25.04 -10.08
N HIS A 375 -9.93 24.68 -9.82
CA HIS A 375 -10.92 24.41 -10.85
C HIS A 375 -11.72 25.67 -11.19
N ASN A 376 -12.37 25.71 -12.36
CA ASN A 376 -13.21 26.86 -12.71
C ASN A 376 -14.44 26.98 -11.80
N ALA A 377 -15.02 28.18 -11.72
CA ALA A 377 -16.16 28.47 -10.84
C ALA A 377 -17.34 27.50 -11.02
N LYS A 378 -17.66 27.13 -12.26
CA LYS A 378 -18.72 26.16 -12.57
C LYS A 378 -18.45 24.78 -11.98
N CYS A 379 -17.19 24.34 -11.99
CA CYS A 379 -16.77 23.09 -11.36
C CYS A 379 -16.84 23.18 -9.83
N GLN A 380 -16.29 24.26 -9.24
CA GLN A 380 -16.35 24.48 -7.80
C GLN A 380 -17.78 24.46 -7.29
N HIS A 381 -18.70 25.12 -7.99
CA HIS A 381 -20.11 25.16 -7.63
C HIS A 381 -20.76 23.77 -7.51
N LYS A 382 -20.36 22.79 -8.35
CA LYS A 382 -20.94 21.44 -8.36
C LYS A 382 -20.15 20.41 -7.53
N TYR A 383 -18.82 20.51 -7.53
CA TYR A 383 -17.92 19.46 -7.04
C TYR A 383 -17.08 19.88 -5.83
N HIS A 384 -17.09 21.14 -5.40
CA HIS A 384 -16.35 21.55 -4.21
C HIS A 384 -17.07 21.05 -2.93
N PRO A 385 -16.36 20.52 -1.91
CA PRO A 385 -16.98 19.94 -0.71
C PRO A 385 -17.92 20.91 0.02
N LEU A 386 -17.51 22.18 0.15
CA LEU A 386 -18.32 23.24 0.78
C LEU A 386 -19.69 23.45 0.14
N ASN A 387 -19.84 23.11 -1.16
CA ASN A 387 -21.08 23.27 -1.91
C ASN A 387 -21.92 21.98 -1.94
N ILE A 388 -21.47 20.94 -1.22
CA ILE A 388 -22.11 19.63 -1.22
C ILE A 388 -22.68 19.36 0.17
N LEU A 389 -24.00 19.40 0.26
CA LEU A 389 -24.70 19.02 1.48
C LEU A 389 -24.27 17.61 1.92
N GLY A 390 -23.95 17.47 3.20
CA GLY A 390 -23.51 16.22 3.80
C GLY A 390 -21.99 16.06 3.95
N MET A 391 -21.17 16.95 3.38
CA MET A 391 -19.70 16.91 3.56
C MET A 391 -19.25 17.33 4.95
N GLY A 392 -19.96 18.27 5.59
CA GLY A 392 -19.55 18.78 6.90
C GLY A 392 -18.15 19.40 6.85
N LEU A 393 -17.29 19.02 7.79
CA LEU A 393 -15.90 19.49 7.91
C LEU A 393 -14.90 18.66 7.08
N GLU A 394 -15.36 17.67 6.31
CA GLU A 394 -14.46 16.77 5.59
C GLU A 394 -13.79 17.47 4.39
N ASP A 395 -12.46 17.45 4.36
CA ASP A 395 -11.64 18.05 3.30
C ASP A 395 -11.27 17.07 2.18
N LEU A 396 -11.35 15.75 2.46
CA LEU A 396 -10.92 14.65 1.60
C LEU A 396 -9.41 14.63 1.29
N GLU A 397 -8.59 15.44 1.99
CA GLU A 397 -7.13 15.59 1.83
C GLU A 397 -6.35 14.60 2.72
N THR A 398 -6.89 13.39 2.89
CA THR A 398 -6.29 12.40 3.79
C THR A 398 -5.14 11.63 3.14
N LEU A 399 -5.11 11.56 1.80
CA LEU A 399 -4.11 10.77 1.08
C LEU A 399 -2.74 11.43 1.06
N GLU A 400 -2.66 12.75 1.05
CA GLU A 400 -1.44 13.56 1.14
C GLU A 400 -0.73 13.28 2.47
N ARG A 401 -1.51 13.16 3.56
CA ARG A 401 -1.01 12.80 4.89
C ARG A 401 -0.46 11.37 4.91
N LEU A 402 -1.17 10.43 4.30
CA LEU A 402 -0.70 9.03 4.14
C LEU A 402 0.59 8.98 3.31
N PHE A 403 0.63 9.68 2.19
CA PHE A 403 1.78 9.69 1.29
C PHE A 403 3.00 10.31 1.94
N SER A 404 2.82 11.44 2.64
CA SER A 404 3.86 12.09 3.43
C SER A 404 4.51 11.13 4.43
N SER A 405 3.70 10.38 5.19
CA SER A 405 4.22 9.36 6.11
C SER A 405 4.93 8.22 5.38
N SER A 406 4.33 7.74 4.29
CA SER A 406 4.85 6.62 3.50
C SER A 406 6.17 6.92 2.80
N ASN A 407 6.51 8.20 2.57
CA ASN A 407 7.77 8.63 1.93
C ASN A 407 9.01 8.06 2.63
N GLN A 408 8.92 7.75 3.93
CA GLN A 408 10.00 7.12 4.69
C GLN A 408 10.37 5.72 4.16
N LEU A 409 9.44 5.04 3.48
CA LEU A 409 9.70 3.75 2.84
C LEU A 409 10.49 3.90 1.53
N ALA A 410 10.34 5.03 0.83
CA ALA A 410 10.83 5.21 -0.54
C ALA A 410 12.33 4.90 -0.71
N PRO A 411 13.25 5.31 0.19
CA PRO A 411 14.68 5.01 0.06
C PRO A 411 14.98 3.50 0.04
N ILE A 412 14.13 2.70 0.70
CA ILE A 412 14.34 1.26 0.88
C ILE A 412 13.56 0.47 -0.18
N THR A 413 12.34 0.89 -0.51
CA THR A 413 11.43 0.14 -1.39
C THR A 413 11.67 0.35 -2.89
N ARG A 414 12.29 1.47 -3.29
CA ARG A 414 12.54 1.81 -4.70
C ARG A 414 13.35 0.78 -5.48
N TYR A 415 14.31 0.15 -4.82
CA TYR A 415 15.22 -0.84 -5.42
C TYR A 415 14.88 -2.28 -5.05
N MET A 416 13.78 -2.48 -4.31
CA MET A 416 13.32 -3.82 -3.97
C MET A 416 12.66 -4.51 -5.16
N THR A 417 12.73 -5.84 -5.16
CA THR A 417 11.85 -6.70 -5.97
C THR A 417 10.38 -6.37 -5.70
N ALA A 418 9.50 -6.54 -6.70
CA ALA A 418 8.06 -6.28 -6.55
C ALA A 418 7.43 -6.94 -5.31
N TYR A 419 7.78 -8.20 -5.04
CA TYR A 419 7.34 -8.94 -3.86
C TYR A 419 7.69 -8.22 -2.55
N ARG A 420 8.99 -8.00 -2.31
CA ARG A 420 9.48 -7.37 -1.07
C ARG A 420 8.92 -5.96 -0.89
N ARG A 421 8.81 -5.19 -1.97
CA ARG A 421 8.20 -3.85 -1.93
C ARG A 421 6.77 -3.92 -1.39
N ARG A 422 5.94 -4.82 -1.92
CA ARG A 422 4.55 -4.99 -1.45
C ARG A 422 4.48 -5.42 0.01
N VAL A 423 5.30 -6.38 0.44
CA VAL A 423 5.37 -6.80 1.85
C VAL A 423 5.69 -5.62 2.78
N PHE A 424 6.65 -4.77 2.42
CA PHE A 424 7.03 -3.62 3.25
C PHE A 424 5.94 -2.54 3.32
N ILE A 425 5.28 -2.26 2.18
CA ILE A 425 4.16 -1.31 2.14
C ILE A 425 2.97 -1.85 2.94
N ASP A 426 2.67 -3.14 2.83
CA ASP A 426 1.61 -3.81 3.60
C ASP A 426 1.84 -3.67 5.11
N VAL A 427 3.03 -4.00 5.60
CA VAL A 427 3.39 -3.84 7.02
C VAL A 427 3.25 -2.39 7.49
N PHE A 428 3.62 -1.43 6.63
CA PHE A 428 3.43 0.00 6.93
C PHE A 428 1.94 0.37 7.02
N LEU A 429 1.11 -0.08 6.09
CA LEU A 429 -0.34 0.19 6.11
C LEU A 429 -1.01 -0.41 7.34
N GLN A 430 -0.65 -1.64 7.73
CA GLN A 430 -1.12 -2.23 8.97
C GLN A 430 -0.75 -1.41 10.21
N GLN A 431 0.45 -0.81 10.24
CA GLN A 431 0.87 0.07 11.32
C GLN A 431 0.09 1.39 11.31
N TRP A 432 -0.06 1.98 10.12
CA TRP A 432 -0.85 3.20 9.92
C TRP A 432 -2.27 3.02 10.44
N ASP A 433 -2.94 1.92 10.10
CA ASP A 433 -4.31 1.67 10.54
C ASP A 433 -4.41 1.54 12.07
N ARG A 434 -3.45 0.86 12.71
CA ARG A 434 -3.40 0.79 14.19
C ARG A 434 -3.24 2.17 14.81
N GLU A 435 -2.39 3.01 14.26
CA GLU A 435 -2.19 4.39 14.73
C GLU A 435 -3.44 5.25 14.51
N LYS A 436 -4.10 5.12 13.35
CA LYS A 436 -5.36 5.82 13.08
C LYS A 436 -6.48 5.37 14.00
N TYR A 437 -6.60 4.07 14.24
CA TYR A 437 -7.55 3.52 15.19
C TYR A 437 -7.31 4.06 16.61
N GLN A 438 -6.05 4.08 17.07
CA GLN A 438 -5.70 4.61 18.39
C GLN A 438 -6.00 6.12 18.53
N ASN A 439 -5.83 6.88 17.46
CA ASN A 439 -6.07 8.33 17.45
C ASN A 439 -7.51 8.72 17.09
N LEU A 440 -8.37 7.76 16.75
CA LEU A 440 -9.72 8.01 16.23
C LEU A 440 -10.56 8.84 17.20
N ALA A 441 -10.56 8.50 18.49
CA ALA A 441 -11.33 9.22 19.50
C ALA A 441 -10.88 10.68 19.64
N THR A 442 -9.57 10.94 19.64
CA THR A 442 -9.01 12.29 19.70
C THR A 442 -9.38 13.09 18.45
N MET A 443 -9.29 12.48 17.26
CA MET A 443 -9.67 13.12 16.01
C MET A 443 -11.16 13.52 16.02
N LEU A 444 -12.05 12.61 16.41
CA LEU A 444 -13.49 12.88 16.49
C LEU A 444 -13.83 13.95 17.53
N HIS A 445 -13.19 13.91 18.70
CA HIS A 445 -13.39 14.92 19.74
C HIS A 445 -12.97 16.33 19.26
N ASN A 446 -11.82 16.44 18.60
CA ASN A 446 -11.35 17.73 18.09
C ASN A 446 -12.24 18.27 16.97
N ASN A 447 -12.70 17.40 16.06
CA ASN A 447 -13.64 17.80 15.00
C ASN A 447 -15.01 18.20 15.58
N TYR A 448 -15.44 17.55 16.66
CA TYR A 448 -16.67 17.93 17.36
C TYR A 448 -16.56 19.31 18.00
N ILE A 449 -15.44 19.59 18.68
CA ILE A 449 -15.17 20.94 19.22
C ILE A 449 -15.15 21.97 18.10
N GLN A 450 -14.42 21.69 17.01
CA GLN A 450 -14.37 22.59 15.86
C GLN A 450 -15.77 22.89 15.30
N ALA A 451 -16.65 21.88 15.20
CA ALA A 451 -18.02 22.08 14.76
C ALA A 451 -18.83 22.95 15.72
N LEU A 452 -18.63 22.80 17.04
CA LEU A 452 -19.28 23.65 18.04
C LEU A 452 -18.79 25.09 17.96
N ASP A 453 -17.48 25.30 17.81
CA ASP A 453 -16.88 26.63 17.69
C ASP A 453 -17.43 27.36 16.45
N VAL A 454 -17.53 26.66 15.30
CA VAL A 454 -18.14 27.21 14.08
C VAL A 454 -19.61 27.60 14.31
N LEU A 455 -20.38 26.79 15.03
CA LEU A 455 -21.78 27.09 15.34
C LEU A 455 -21.94 28.25 16.33
N GLU A 456 -21.01 28.41 17.27
CA GLU A 456 -21.07 29.48 18.27
C GLU A 456 -20.59 30.82 17.70
N GLU A 457 -19.47 30.81 16.96
CA GLU A 457 -18.81 32.02 16.49
C GLU A 457 -19.27 32.43 15.08
N GLU A 458 -19.14 31.53 14.10
CA GLU A 458 -19.39 31.88 12.70
C GLU A 458 -20.88 32.03 12.39
N ALA A 459 -21.74 31.22 13.01
CA ALA A 459 -23.18 31.33 12.79
C ALA A 459 -23.76 32.67 13.30
N GLN A 460 -23.22 33.21 14.41
CA GLN A 460 -23.60 34.53 14.92
C GLN A 460 -23.13 35.64 13.97
N ALA A 461 -21.90 35.54 13.47
CA ALA A 461 -21.36 36.48 12.49
C ALA A 461 -22.19 36.48 11.20
N LEU A 462 -22.54 35.30 10.69
CA LEU A 462 -23.39 35.15 9.51
C LEU A 462 -24.77 35.77 9.74
N GLN A 463 -25.42 35.53 10.89
CA GLN A 463 -26.72 36.13 11.21
C GLN A 463 -26.65 37.66 11.27
N ALA A 464 -25.58 38.22 11.83
CA ALA A 464 -25.38 39.66 11.88
C ALA A 464 -25.21 40.25 10.47
N ASP A 465 -24.47 39.58 9.59
CA ASP A 465 -24.27 40.00 8.20
C ASP A 465 -25.55 39.92 7.37
N LEU A 466 -26.34 38.85 7.55
CA LEU A 466 -27.66 38.68 6.93
C LEU A 466 -28.58 39.85 7.31
N LEU A 467 -28.67 40.16 8.61
CA LEU A 467 -29.48 41.27 9.12
C LEU A 467 -28.99 42.63 8.61
N ALA A 468 -27.68 42.86 8.58
CA ALA A 468 -27.09 44.10 8.10
C ALA A 468 -27.33 44.33 6.60
N LYS A 469 -27.36 43.26 5.80
CA LYS A 469 -27.63 43.29 4.36
C LYS A 469 -29.13 43.22 4.03
N GLY A 470 -29.99 42.96 5.02
CA GLY A 470 -31.43 42.80 4.83
C GLY A 470 -31.79 41.58 3.98
N ILE A 471 -30.98 40.52 4.05
CA ILE A 471 -31.16 39.27 3.32
C ILE A 471 -31.39 38.12 4.31
N SER A 472 -32.07 37.08 3.84
CA SER A 472 -32.40 35.87 4.58
C SER A 472 -31.49 34.70 4.18
N VAL A 473 -31.59 33.57 4.89
CA VAL A 473 -30.88 32.35 4.50
C VAL A 473 -31.43 31.80 3.19
N GLU A 474 -32.74 31.93 2.96
CA GLU A 474 -33.41 31.55 1.73
C GLU A 474 -32.90 32.36 0.52
N ASP A 475 -32.52 33.63 0.73
CA ASP A 475 -31.88 34.43 -0.31
C ASP A 475 -30.50 33.88 -0.69
N LEU A 476 -29.73 33.31 0.25
CA LEU A 476 -28.46 32.66 -0.06
C LEU A 476 -28.65 31.43 -0.95
N GLU A 477 -29.67 30.62 -0.68
CA GLU A 477 -30.02 29.48 -1.53
C GLU A 477 -30.44 29.94 -2.94
N ALA A 478 -31.21 31.03 -3.02
CA ALA A 478 -31.57 31.65 -4.29
C ALA A 478 -30.34 32.16 -5.05
N TYR A 479 -29.41 32.85 -4.37
CA TYR A 479 -28.16 33.33 -4.98
C TYR A 479 -27.29 32.19 -5.48
N PHE A 480 -27.25 31.08 -4.76
CA PHE A 480 -26.53 29.89 -5.18
C PHE A 480 -27.15 29.33 -6.49
N ILE A 481 -28.49 29.24 -6.57
CA ILE A 481 -29.18 28.80 -7.78
C ILE A 481 -28.96 29.78 -8.95
N ASP A 482 -29.04 31.09 -8.69
CA ASP A 482 -28.84 32.14 -9.68
C ASP A 482 -27.41 32.12 -10.23
N GLU A 483 -26.41 31.97 -9.37
CA GLU A 483 -25.02 31.77 -9.76
C GLU A 483 -24.88 30.52 -10.64
N ALA A 484 -25.49 29.39 -10.24
CA ALA A 484 -25.48 28.16 -11.03
C ALA A 484 -26.03 28.36 -12.45
N ASN A 485 -27.12 29.13 -12.57
CA ASN A 485 -27.76 29.42 -13.85
C ASN A 485 -26.91 30.39 -14.68
N HIS A 486 -26.38 31.45 -14.06
CA HIS A 486 -25.47 32.38 -14.71
C HIS A 486 -24.22 31.66 -15.27
N LEU A 487 -23.60 30.78 -14.47
CA LEU A 487 -22.43 29.99 -14.89
C LEU A 487 -22.74 28.96 -15.99
N LYS A 488 -24.01 28.53 -16.15
CA LYS A 488 -24.44 27.68 -17.27
C LYS A 488 -24.60 28.48 -18.57
N GLU A 489 -25.09 29.70 -18.45
CA GLU A 489 -25.37 30.59 -19.58
C GLU A 489 -24.17 31.44 -20.00
N MET A 490 -23.13 31.53 -19.17
CA MET A 490 -21.86 32.15 -19.54
C MET A 490 -21.33 31.52 -20.83
N GLY A 491 -21.40 32.30 -21.92
CA GLY A 491 -20.79 31.97 -23.19
C GLY A 491 -19.27 31.97 -23.10
N LYS A 492 -18.60 31.56 -24.18
CA LYS A 492 -17.16 31.80 -24.32
C LYS A 492 -16.95 33.30 -24.54
N GLU A 493 -15.86 33.83 -23.98
CA GLU A 493 -15.45 35.22 -24.24
C GLU A 493 -15.39 35.47 -25.74
N VAL A 494 -16.00 36.57 -26.18
CA VAL A 494 -16.04 36.93 -27.61
C VAL A 494 -14.64 37.40 -28.00
N GLU A 495 -14.13 36.95 -29.14
CA GLU A 495 -12.77 37.27 -29.61
C GLU A 495 -12.51 38.79 -29.68
N GLY A 496 -13.54 39.58 -30.00
CA GLY A 496 -13.47 41.05 -29.97
C GLY A 496 -13.26 41.64 -28.57
N ASP A 497 -13.89 41.06 -27.55
CA ASP A 497 -13.74 41.50 -26.15
C ASP A 497 -12.35 41.15 -25.62
N LEU A 498 -11.86 39.94 -25.92
CA LEU A 498 -10.48 39.52 -25.63
C LEU A 498 -9.45 40.47 -26.24
N HIS A 499 -9.63 40.85 -27.51
CA HIS A 499 -8.74 41.80 -28.18
C HIS A 499 -8.77 43.18 -27.52
N ALA A 500 -9.96 43.66 -27.15
CA ALA A 500 -10.12 44.96 -26.49
C ALA A 500 -9.46 44.97 -25.10
N VAL A 501 -9.63 43.91 -24.30
CA VAL A 501 -8.99 43.76 -22.99
C VAL A 501 -7.46 43.71 -23.15
N ALA A 502 -6.95 42.85 -24.03
CA ALA A 502 -5.51 42.75 -24.28
C ALA A 502 -4.90 44.07 -24.76
N TYR A 503 -5.62 44.82 -25.61
CA TYR A 503 -5.19 46.15 -26.05
C TYR A 503 -5.12 47.14 -24.87
N VAL A 504 -6.13 47.17 -24.00
CA VAL A 504 -6.16 48.05 -22.82
C VAL A 504 -5.04 47.69 -21.84
N GLU A 505 -4.81 46.41 -21.57
CA GLU A 505 -3.71 45.95 -20.69
C GLU A 505 -2.34 46.35 -21.26
N LEU A 506 -2.12 46.16 -22.56
CA LEU A 506 -0.89 46.61 -23.23
C LEU A 506 -0.73 48.13 -23.16
N LEU A 507 -1.83 48.89 -23.29
CA LEU A 507 -1.81 50.34 -23.17
C LEU A 507 -1.49 50.81 -21.74
N GLN A 508 -2.01 50.12 -20.72
CA GLN A 508 -1.70 50.38 -19.32
C GLN A 508 -0.21 50.12 -19.03
N ARG A 509 0.31 48.95 -19.44
CA ARG A 509 1.74 48.63 -19.32
C ARG A 509 2.62 49.66 -20.03
N TYR A 510 2.23 50.10 -21.22
CA TYR A 510 2.95 51.15 -21.95
C TYR A 510 2.97 52.50 -21.21
N ARG A 511 1.91 52.83 -20.47
CA ARG A 511 1.86 54.06 -19.65
C ARG A 511 2.68 53.97 -18.37
N GLU A 512 2.86 52.78 -17.81
CA GLU A 512 3.68 52.56 -16.60
C GLU A 512 5.18 52.58 -16.88
N VAL A 513 5.58 52.27 -18.12
CA VAL A 513 6.99 52.28 -18.57
C VAL A 513 7.46 53.70 -18.99
N LYS A 514 6.53 54.66 -19.09
CA LYS A 514 6.82 56.09 -19.30
C LYS A 514 6.78 56.86 -18.00
#